data_AF-A0A3B9SN14-F1
#
_entry.id   AF-A0A3B9SN14-F1
#
_cell.length_a   1.000
_cell.length_b   1.000
_cell.length_c   1.000
_cell.angle_alpha   90.00
_cell.angle_beta   90.00
_cell.angle_gamma   90.00
#
_symmetry.space_group_name_H-M   'P 1'
#
loop_
_entity.id
_entity.type
_entity.pdbx_description
1 polymer ?
#
loop_
_entity_poly.entity_id
_entity_poly.type
_entity_poly.pdbx_seq_one_letter_code
_entity_poly.pdbx_strand_id
1 'polypeptide(L)'
;MKHAAAVVGNSSSGIIEAPSLKVPTVNIGDRQKGRIRAESVIDVPWDREAIIAALRKALYDTEFRSRLGRVKNPYDPYGDGNVSGRVVSVLESVPLGRRLLEKKLDFPTPEEVARYDG
;
A
#
# COMPACT_ATOMS: atom_id res chain seq x y z
N MET A 1 15.89 -4.15 -3.31
CA MET A 1 15.40 -3.38 -2.14
C MET A 1 15.84 -3.96 -0.79
N LYS A 2 15.88 -5.28 -0.59
CA LYS A 2 16.23 -5.92 0.71
C LYS A 2 17.53 -5.45 1.40
N HIS A 3 18.52 -4.99 0.63
CA HIS A 3 19.81 -4.49 1.14
C HIS A 3 19.91 -2.95 1.16
N ALA A 4 18.85 -2.24 0.74
CA ALA A 4 18.85 -0.79 0.73
C ALA A 4 18.61 -0.26 2.16
N ALA A 5 19.30 0.84 2.50
CA ALA A 5 19.10 1.52 3.77
C ALA A 5 17.78 2.30 3.81
N ALA A 6 17.33 2.81 2.66
CA ALA A 6 16.05 3.48 2.46
C ALA A 6 15.65 3.47 0.97
N VAL A 7 14.37 3.64 0.69
CA VAL A 7 13.82 3.95 -0.64
C VAL A 7 13.47 5.43 -0.69
N VAL A 8 13.76 6.10 -1.80
CA VAL A 8 13.55 7.55 -1.93
C VAL A 8 12.96 7.85 -3.30
N GLY A 9 11.93 8.69 -3.36
CA GLY A 9 11.26 9.07 -4.60
C GLY A 9 9.75 9.02 -4.43
N ASN A 10 9.03 8.57 -5.46
CA ASN A 10 7.56 8.51 -5.43
C ASN A 10 7.00 7.25 -6.10
N SER A 11 7.80 6.17 -6.11
CA SER A 11 7.42 4.87 -6.68
C SER A 11 6.40 4.16 -5.78
N SER A 12 5.48 3.41 -6.40
CA SER A 12 4.51 2.58 -5.66
C SER A 12 5.20 1.50 -4.83
N SER A 13 6.34 0.99 -5.27
CA SER A 13 7.13 -0.01 -4.53
C SER A 13 7.54 0.49 -3.13
N GLY A 14 7.76 1.81 -2.97
CA GLY A 14 8.05 2.41 -1.67
C GLY A 14 6.87 2.36 -0.69
N ILE A 15 5.63 2.26 -1.19
CA ILE A 15 4.42 2.19 -0.38
C ILE A 15 3.93 0.75 -0.22
N ILE A 16 3.97 -0.04 -1.29
CA ILE A 16 3.37 -1.37 -1.36
C ILE A 16 4.34 -2.46 -0.93
N GLU A 17 5.64 -2.36 -1.27
CA GLU A 17 6.59 -3.47 -1.12
C GLU A 17 7.60 -3.22 0.00
N ALA A 18 8.13 -2.00 0.11
CA ALA A 18 9.13 -1.64 1.11
C ALA A 18 8.73 -1.97 2.56
N PRO A 19 7.46 -1.80 2.99
CA PRO A 19 7.03 -2.18 4.34
C PRO A 19 7.16 -3.69 4.64
N SER A 20 7.00 -4.57 3.63
CA SER A 20 7.24 -6.01 3.82
C SER A 20 8.71 -6.30 4.10
N LEU A 21 9.62 -5.54 3.49
CA LEU A 21 11.06 -5.67 3.67
C LEU A 21 11.61 -4.91 4.89
N LYS A 22 10.75 -4.21 5.64
CA LYS A 22 11.14 -3.36 6.78
C LYS A 22 12.14 -2.26 6.38
N VAL A 23 12.08 -1.84 5.11
CA VAL A 23 12.91 -0.76 4.57
C VAL A 23 12.10 0.54 4.64
N PRO A 24 12.68 1.62 5.19
CA PRO A 24 11.97 2.89 5.26
C PRO A 24 11.87 3.53 3.87
N THR A 25 10.81 4.29 3.65
CA THR A 25 10.57 5.01 2.40
C THR A 25 10.42 6.49 2.68
N VAL A 26 11.18 7.34 1.97
CA VAL A 26 10.92 8.77 1.85
C VAL A 26 10.10 8.99 0.58
N ASN A 27 8.79 9.19 0.73
CA ASN A 27 7.86 9.42 -0.37
C ASN A 27 7.72 10.92 -0.66
N ILE A 28 8.09 11.36 -1.86
CA ILE A 28 8.20 12.76 -2.25
C ILE A 28 6.97 13.16 -3.09
N GLY A 29 6.28 14.20 -2.61
CA GLY A 29 5.13 14.81 -3.27
C GLY A 29 3.87 13.95 -3.27
N ASP A 30 2.88 14.40 -4.04
CA ASP A 30 1.50 13.91 -3.94
C ASP A 30 1.15 12.73 -4.85
N ARG A 31 2.12 12.18 -5.61
CA ARG A 31 1.84 11.08 -6.58
C ARG A 31 1.15 9.88 -5.92
N GLN A 32 1.45 9.60 -4.66
CA GLN A 32 0.89 8.47 -3.92
C GLN A 32 -0.21 8.89 -2.93
N LYS A 33 -0.75 10.11 -3.02
CA LYS A 33 -1.81 10.62 -2.14
C LYS A 33 -3.05 9.71 -2.21
N GLY A 34 -3.70 9.50 -1.07
CA GLY A 34 -4.88 8.63 -0.94
C GLY A 34 -4.58 7.13 -0.80
N ARG A 35 -3.34 6.68 -1.03
CA ARG A 35 -2.93 5.30 -0.69
C ARG A 35 -2.71 5.15 0.82
N ILE A 36 -3.07 4.00 1.35
CA ILE A 36 -2.79 3.63 2.75
C ILE A 36 -1.27 3.65 2.98
N ARG A 37 -0.85 4.05 4.19
CA ARG A 37 0.56 4.16 4.58
C ARG A 37 0.89 3.19 5.71
N ALA A 38 2.04 2.54 5.60
CA ALA A 38 2.68 1.89 6.72
C ALA A 38 3.50 2.90 7.52
N GLU A 39 3.78 2.61 8.79
CA GLU A 39 4.61 3.46 9.66
C GLU A 39 6.06 3.62 9.15
N SER A 40 6.52 2.75 8.26
CA SER A 40 7.84 2.86 7.62
C SER A 40 7.93 3.94 6.54
N VAL A 41 6.82 4.59 6.18
CA VAL A 41 6.77 5.62 5.13
C VAL A 41 6.79 7.02 5.75
N ILE A 42 7.67 7.88 5.23
CA ILE A 42 7.77 9.30 5.58
C ILE A 42 7.38 10.09 4.33
N ASP A 43 6.21 10.71 4.33
CA ASP A 43 5.75 11.60 3.26
C ASP A 43 6.39 12.99 3.42
N VAL A 44 6.90 13.56 2.34
CA VAL A 44 7.50 14.91 2.28
C VAL A 44 7.05 15.66 1.03
N PRO A 45 6.94 17.00 1.07
CA PRO A 45 6.70 17.80 -0.13
C PRO A 45 7.95 17.84 -1.05
N TRP A 46 7.83 18.51 -2.20
CA TRP A 46 8.94 18.82 -3.11
C TRP A 46 9.90 19.89 -2.55
N ASP A 47 10.31 19.73 -1.31
CA ASP A 47 11.16 20.67 -0.59
C ASP A 47 12.48 20.00 -0.20
N ARG A 48 13.58 20.71 -0.47
CA ARG A 48 14.94 20.19 -0.26
C ARG A 48 15.20 19.88 1.21
N GLU A 49 14.85 20.80 2.10
CA GLU A 49 15.13 20.65 3.54
C GLU A 49 14.26 19.56 4.16
N ALA A 50 13.00 19.44 3.75
CA ALA A 50 12.12 18.36 4.16
C ALA A 50 12.65 16.98 3.71
N ILE A 51 13.13 16.87 2.47
CA ILE A 51 13.73 15.64 1.95
C ILE A 51 14.97 15.25 2.76
N ILE A 52 15.88 16.20 3.02
CA ILE A 52 17.07 15.97 3.86
C ILE A 52 16.66 15.57 5.28
N ALA A 53 15.66 16.26 5.83
CA ALA A 53 14.88 15.93 7.02
C ALA A 53 14.58 14.44 7.16
N ALA A 54 13.76 13.96 6.22
CA ALA A 54 13.26 12.60 6.19
C ALA A 54 14.36 11.57 5.91
N LEU A 55 15.35 11.89 5.07
CA LEU A 55 16.51 11.03 4.84
C LEU A 55 17.30 10.81 6.12
N ARG A 56 17.59 11.88 6.87
CA ARG A 56 18.29 11.77 8.16
C ARG A 56 17.51 10.91 9.14
N LYS A 57 16.18 11.11 9.22
CA LYS A 57 15.31 10.26 10.05
C LYS A 57 15.37 8.80 9.62
N ALA A 58 15.19 8.50 8.33
CA ALA A 58 15.20 7.13 7.82
C ALA A 58 16.53 6.40 8.08
N LEU A 59 17.66 7.12 7.97
CA LEU A 59 19.00 6.55 8.08
C LEU A 59 19.52 6.48 9.51
N TYR A 60 19.21 7.46 10.36
CA TYR A 60 19.93 7.66 11.64
C TYR A 60 19.03 7.76 12.89
N ASP A 61 17.72 7.99 12.74
CA ASP A 61 16.83 8.07 13.91
C ASP A 61 16.63 6.67 14.52
N THR A 62 17.16 6.47 15.72
CA THR A 62 17.19 5.18 16.39
C THR A 62 15.79 4.70 16.77
N GLU A 63 14.91 5.61 17.19
CA GLU A 63 13.55 5.29 17.58
C GLU A 63 12.74 4.80 16.37
N PHE A 64 12.74 5.56 15.28
CA PHE A 64 12.09 5.22 14.03
C PHE A 64 12.59 3.88 13.49
N ARG A 65 13.92 3.70 13.46
CA ARG A 65 14.53 2.45 12.96
C ARG A 65 14.22 1.25 13.83
N SER A 66 14.11 1.42 15.16
CA SER A 66 13.74 0.34 16.08
C SER A 66 12.31 -0.17 15.85
N ARG A 67 11.41 0.70 15.37
CA ARG A 67 10.02 0.35 15.06
C ARG A 67 9.88 -0.43 13.75
N LEU A 68 10.82 -0.26 12.79
CA LEU A 68 10.73 -0.88 11.46
C LEU A 68 10.54 -2.41 11.51
N GLY A 69 11.20 -3.11 12.44
CA GLY A 69 11.06 -4.57 12.58
C GLY A 69 9.64 -5.04 12.94
N ARG A 70 8.80 -4.16 13.50
CA ARG A 70 7.41 -4.46 13.90
C ARG A 70 6.37 -3.96 12.89
N VAL A 71 6.79 -3.20 11.88
CA VAL A 71 5.89 -2.63 10.88
C VAL A 71 5.16 -3.76 10.18
N LYS A 72 3.84 -3.65 10.07
CA LYS A 72 3.01 -4.51 9.22
C LYS A 72 2.76 -3.83 7.89
N ASN A 73 2.79 -4.60 6.82
CA ASN A 73 2.43 -4.07 5.50
C ASN A 73 0.91 -4.09 5.36
N PRO A 74 0.22 -2.94 5.24
CA PRO A 74 -1.24 -2.92 5.10
C PRO A 74 -1.72 -3.53 3.77
N TYR A 75 -0.84 -3.67 2.77
CA TYR A 75 -1.14 -4.30 1.48
C TYR A 75 -0.94 -5.82 1.49
N ASP A 76 -0.36 -6.38 2.55
CA ASP A 76 -0.18 -7.82 2.73
C ASP A 76 -0.74 -8.24 4.10
N PRO A 77 -2.08 -8.31 4.24
CA PRO A 77 -2.72 -8.55 5.53
C PRO A 77 -2.44 -9.95 6.08
N TYR A 78 -2.06 -10.89 5.22
CA TYR A 78 -1.77 -12.28 5.61
C TYR A 78 -0.28 -12.49 5.91
N GLY A 79 0.63 -11.82 5.19
CA GLY A 79 2.07 -11.87 5.46
C GLY A 79 2.71 -13.24 5.25
N ASP A 80 2.01 -14.17 4.62
CA ASP A 80 2.40 -15.59 4.48
C ASP A 80 2.96 -15.93 3.09
N GLY A 81 3.00 -14.97 2.17
CA GLY A 81 3.46 -15.16 0.78
C GLY A 81 2.54 -16.04 -0.08
N ASN A 82 1.39 -16.50 0.42
CA ASN A 82 0.51 -17.45 -0.26
C ASN A 82 -0.63 -16.78 -1.03
N VAL A 83 -0.37 -15.60 -1.60
CA VAL A 83 -1.36 -14.87 -2.40
C VAL A 83 -1.73 -15.67 -3.66
N SER A 84 -0.75 -16.25 -4.35
CA SER A 84 -0.97 -17.05 -5.55
C SER A 84 -1.84 -18.28 -5.26
N GLY A 85 -1.57 -19.01 -4.19
CA GLY A 85 -2.37 -20.18 -3.79
C GLY A 85 -3.83 -19.79 -3.52
N ARG A 86 -4.07 -18.69 -2.79
CA ARG A 86 -5.44 -18.19 -2.57
C ARG A 86 -6.15 -17.81 -3.87
N VAL A 87 -5.45 -17.15 -4.79
CA VAL A 87 -6.01 -16.80 -6.10
C VAL A 87 -6.38 -18.06 -6.88
N VAL A 88 -5.49 -19.05 -6.93
CA VAL A 88 -5.72 -20.34 -7.61
C VAL A 88 -6.93 -21.04 -7.00
N SER A 89 -7.01 -21.17 -5.67
CA SER A 89 -8.15 -21.81 -5.00
C SER A 89 -9.48 -21.13 -5.32
N VAL A 90 -9.50 -19.78 -5.39
CA VAL A 90 -10.70 -19.06 -5.81
C VAL A 90 -11.06 -19.42 -7.24
N LEU A 91 -10.12 -19.34 -8.18
CA LEU A 91 -10.35 -19.64 -9.61
C LEU A 91 -10.85 -21.08 -9.83
N GLU A 92 -10.27 -22.06 -9.14
CA GLU A 92 -10.68 -23.46 -9.19
C GLU A 92 -12.10 -23.67 -8.64
N SER A 93 -12.51 -22.88 -7.65
CA SER A 93 -13.83 -22.97 -7.04
C SER A 93 -14.95 -22.32 -7.85
N VAL A 94 -14.64 -21.49 -8.84
CA VAL A 94 -15.65 -20.76 -9.62
C VAL A 94 -16.36 -21.71 -10.59
N PRO A 95 -17.69 -21.92 -10.48
CA PRO A 95 -18.42 -22.74 -11.44
C PRO A 95 -18.44 -22.07 -12.81
N LEU A 96 -18.02 -22.81 -13.85
CA LEU A 96 -18.08 -22.36 -15.23
C LEU A 96 -19.51 -22.40 -15.74
N GLY A 97 -20.02 -21.28 -16.25
CA GLY A 97 -21.38 -21.22 -16.78
C GLY A 97 -21.80 -19.84 -17.25
N ARG A 98 -23.06 -19.74 -17.73
CA ARG A 98 -23.63 -18.53 -18.36
C ARG A 98 -23.51 -17.27 -17.50
N ARG A 99 -23.56 -17.42 -16.17
CA ARG A 99 -23.38 -16.32 -15.21
C ARG A 99 -22.04 -15.58 -15.36
N LEU A 100 -20.98 -16.25 -15.83
CA LEU A 100 -19.69 -15.59 -16.09
C LEU A 100 -19.68 -14.79 -17.40
N LEU A 101 -20.62 -15.07 -18.30
CA LEU A 101 -20.79 -14.37 -19.59
C LEU A 101 -21.74 -13.18 -19.47
N GLU A 102 -22.58 -13.16 -18.45
CA GLU A 102 -23.56 -12.12 -18.21
C GLU A 102 -22.98 -11.03 -17.31
N LYS A 103 -22.76 -9.83 -17.87
CA LYS A 103 -22.34 -8.66 -17.09
C LYS A 103 -23.53 -8.14 -16.27
N LYS A 104 -23.57 -8.45 -14.98
CA LYS A 104 -24.57 -7.89 -14.06
C LYS A 104 -24.17 -6.45 -13.70
N LEU A 105 -24.98 -5.49 -14.11
CA LEU A 105 -24.84 -4.09 -13.71
C LEU A 105 -25.74 -3.87 -12.50
N ASP A 106 -25.17 -3.79 -11.30
CA ASP A 106 -25.90 -3.36 -10.12
C ASP A 106 -25.87 -1.83 -10.10
N PHE A 107 -27.00 -1.24 -10.52
CA PHE A 107 -27.23 0.19 -10.38
C PHE A 107 -27.86 0.46 -9.01
N PRO A 108 -27.45 1.53 -8.30
CA PRO A 108 -28.09 1.90 -7.05
C PRO A 108 -29.57 2.20 -7.30
N THR A 109 -30.42 1.75 -6.38
CA THR A 109 -31.85 2.04 -6.41
C THR A 109 -32.08 3.55 -6.25
N PRO A 110 -33.19 4.10 -6.75
CA PRO A 110 -33.52 5.52 -6.54
C PRO A 110 -33.50 5.95 -5.06
N GLU A 111 -33.83 5.03 -4.15
CA GLU A 111 -33.79 5.25 -2.68
C GLU A 111 -32.35 5.32 -2.13
N GLU A 112 -31.42 4.57 -2.70
CA GLU A 112 -29.99 4.65 -2.35
C GLU A 112 -29.37 5.92 -2.93
N VAL A 113 -29.78 6.32 -4.14
CA VAL A 113 -29.33 7.57 -4.77
C VAL A 113 -29.76 8.78 -3.95
N ALA A 114 -31.00 8.81 -3.45
CA ALA A 114 -31.52 9.89 -2.62
C ALA A 114 -30.77 10.07 -1.27
N ARG A 115 -29.98 9.08 -0.83
CA ARG A 115 -29.16 9.16 0.39
C ARG A 115 -27.77 9.74 0.16
N TYR A 116 -27.33 9.90 -1.09
CA TYR A 116 -26.02 10.48 -1.40
C TYR A 116 -26.02 12.01 -1.44
N ASP A 117 -27.19 12.63 -1.59
CA ASP A 117 -27.37 14.09 -1.72
C ASP A 117 -27.79 14.78 -0.39
N GLY A 118 -27.64 14.10 0.75
CA GLY A 118 -27.90 14.63 2.10
C GLY A 118 -26.64 14.73 2.95
#